data_AF-A0A5C7JER1-F1
#
_entry.id   AF-A0A5C7JER1-F1
#
_cell.length_a   1.000
_cell.length_b   1.000
_cell.length_c   1.000
_cell.angle_alpha   90.00
_cell.angle_beta   90.00
_cell.angle_gamma   90.00
#
_symmetry.space_group_name_H-M   'P 1'
#
loop_
_entity.id
_entity.type
_entity.pdbx_description
1 polymer ?
#
loop_
_entity_poly.entity_id
_entity_poly.type
_entity_poly.pdbx_seq_one_letter_code
_entity_poly.pdbx_strand_id
1 'polypeptide(L)'
;MEQKKPASPKKKVATQSIPITDSIPEVKVIEKEIKRDYSKVDGMWNRLKNPRGTIYITDVLEAVSNLEVLEDKVLMLRMWANRQPSNFEQIRGYIECRYHPMVKFALPDSIPPYRVNDAADLGLAESDFLKAIRKVSYFIECPRKIQNQIKRENVFINLLEDLHKAESELFLDMVFKRDNDKYNGVNEEVFRAAFTRVLPPKI
;
A
#
# COMPACT_ATOMS: atom_id res chain seq x y z
N MET A 1 -50.58 -23.58 -56.61
CA MET A 1 -50.82 -24.43 -55.43
C MET A 1 -49.65 -24.21 -54.49
N GLU A 2 -49.83 -23.46 -53.40
CA GLU A 2 -48.90 -23.56 -52.27
C GLU A 2 -49.62 -23.13 -51.00
N GLN A 3 -49.67 -24.07 -50.06
CA GLN A 3 -50.51 -24.05 -48.88
C GLN A 3 -49.90 -23.13 -47.81
N LYS A 4 -50.66 -22.13 -47.34
CA LYS A 4 -50.32 -21.34 -46.16
C LYS A 4 -50.51 -22.19 -44.90
N LYS A 5 -49.40 -22.47 -44.19
CA LYS A 5 -49.37 -23.12 -42.87
C LYS A 5 -50.19 -22.35 -41.82
N PRO A 6 -50.94 -23.03 -40.94
CA PRO A 6 -51.66 -22.38 -39.84
C PRO A 6 -50.73 -22.03 -38.66
N ALA A 7 -51.02 -20.89 -38.03
CA ALA A 7 -50.27 -20.28 -36.94
C ALA A 7 -50.48 -21.00 -35.59
N SER A 8 -49.39 -21.14 -34.83
CA SER A 8 -49.31 -21.76 -33.51
C SER A 8 -50.02 -20.93 -32.41
N PRO A 9 -50.63 -21.54 -31.38
CA PRO A 9 -51.33 -20.80 -30.33
C PRO A 9 -50.38 -20.18 -29.31
N LYS A 10 -50.60 -18.89 -29.01
CA LYS A 10 -49.89 -18.11 -27.97
C LYS A 10 -50.24 -18.65 -26.57
N LYS A 11 -49.25 -19.18 -25.84
CA LYS A 11 -49.38 -19.51 -24.42
C LYS A 11 -49.49 -18.21 -23.59
N LYS A 12 -50.57 -18.07 -22.83
CA LYS A 12 -50.72 -17.03 -21.79
C LYS A 12 -49.74 -17.33 -20.66
N VAL A 13 -48.77 -16.44 -20.43
CA VAL A 13 -47.90 -16.47 -19.25
C VAL A 13 -48.67 -15.86 -18.10
N ALA A 14 -48.97 -16.65 -17.07
CA ALA A 14 -49.60 -16.17 -15.85
C ALA A 14 -48.57 -15.41 -15.01
N THR A 15 -48.78 -14.11 -14.83
CA THR A 15 -47.97 -13.29 -13.92
C THR A 15 -48.37 -13.63 -12.48
N GLN A 16 -47.60 -14.49 -11.83
CA GLN A 16 -47.70 -14.69 -10.38
C GLN A 16 -46.87 -13.61 -9.70
N SER A 17 -47.54 -12.63 -9.09
CA SER A 17 -46.94 -11.67 -8.17
C SER A 17 -46.48 -12.41 -6.92
N ILE A 18 -45.17 -12.43 -6.66
CA ILE A 18 -44.59 -12.96 -5.43
C ILE A 18 -44.91 -11.96 -4.30
N PRO A 19 -45.51 -12.40 -3.17
CA PRO A 19 -45.70 -11.51 -2.02
C PRO A 19 -44.33 -11.16 -1.41
N ILE A 20 -44.06 -9.87 -1.23
CA ILE A 20 -42.90 -9.38 -0.48
C ILE A 20 -43.18 -9.68 0.99
N THR A 21 -42.51 -10.71 1.51
CA THR A 21 -42.47 -11.01 2.94
C THR A 21 -41.39 -10.14 3.58
N ASP A 22 -41.80 -9.13 4.34
CA ASP A 22 -40.95 -8.28 5.18
C ASP A 22 -40.43 -9.03 6.40
N SER A 23 -39.62 -10.06 6.16
CA SER A 23 -38.75 -10.61 7.19
C SER A 23 -37.48 -11.17 6.55
N ILE A 24 -36.40 -10.40 6.68
CA ILE A 24 -35.05 -10.88 6.41
C ILE A 24 -34.82 -12.05 7.37
N PRO A 25 -34.50 -13.27 6.90
CA PRO A 25 -34.16 -14.35 7.81
C PRO A 25 -32.95 -13.93 8.62
N GLU A 26 -33.08 -13.94 9.96
CA GLU A 26 -31.97 -13.67 10.87
C GLU A 26 -30.82 -14.65 10.55
N VAL A 27 -29.82 -14.13 9.83
CA VAL A 27 -28.54 -14.80 9.68
C VAL A 27 -27.95 -14.85 11.08
N LYS A 28 -27.95 -16.03 11.69
CA LYS A 28 -27.17 -16.27 12.90
C LYS A 28 -25.71 -16.02 12.56
N VAL A 29 -25.24 -14.82 12.87
CA VAL A 29 -23.82 -14.49 12.89
C VAL A 29 -23.23 -15.40 13.95
N ILE A 30 -22.54 -16.45 13.52
CA ILE A 30 -21.69 -17.22 14.42
C ILE A 30 -20.50 -16.29 14.69
N GLU A 31 -20.68 -15.38 15.64
CA GLU A 31 -19.58 -14.67 16.28
C GLU A 31 -18.78 -15.72 17.04
N LYS A 32 -17.86 -16.40 16.35
CA LYS A 32 -16.70 -16.93 17.05
C LYS A 32 -15.95 -15.71 17.54
N GLU A 33 -16.27 -15.26 18.75
CA GLU A 33 -15.38 -14.42 19.53
C GLU A 33 -14.07 -15.19 19.70
N ILE A 34 -13.16 -14.98 18.75
CA ILE A 34 -11.76 -15.31 18.95
C ILE A 34 -11.33 -14.36 20.05
N LYS A 35 -11.31 -14.84 21.30
CA LYS A 35 -10.71 -14.10 22.42
C LYS A 35 -9.22 -13.96 22.12
N ARG A 36 -8.89 -12.90 21.38
CA ARG A 36 -7.52 -12.50 21.10
C ARG A 36 -6.98 -11.87 22.38
N ASP A 37 -6.08 -12.59 23.04
CA ASP A 37 -5.38 -12.09 24.22
C ASP A 37 -4.31 -11.08 23.81
N TYR A 38 -4.72 -9.82 23.71
CA TYR A 38 -3.82 -8.70 23.41
C TYR A 38 -2.89 -8.32 24.57
N SER A 39 -2.99 -8.99 25.74
CA SER A 39 -2.18 -8.65 26.92
C SER A 39 -0.70 -9.02 26.81
N LYS A 40 -0.35 -9.91 25.88
CA LYS A 40 1.05 -10.28 25.56
C LYS A 40 1.66 -9.52 24.39
N VAL A 41 0.92 -8.58 23.78
CA VAL A 41 1.37 -7.83 22.61
C VAL A 41 1.98 -6.49 23.05
N ASP A 42 3.04 -6.57 23.85
CA ASP A 42 3.80 -5.39 24.26
C ASP A 42 4.76 -5.02 23.12
N GLY A 43 4.32 -4.13 22.22
CA GLY A 43 4.98 -3.87 20.94
C GLY A 43 4.36 -2.72 20.13
N MET A 44 4.36 -2.83 18.80
CA MET A 44 3.88 -1.76 17.89
C MET A 44 2.44 -1.31 18.18
N TRP A 45 1.55 -2.22 18.60
CA TRP A 45 0.17 -1.87 18.95
C TRP A 45 0.06 -0.88 20.10
N ASN A 46 0.96 -0.95 21.09
CA ASN A 46 1.00 0.02 22.19
C ASN A 46 1.57 1.37 21.71
N ARG A 47 2.59 1.35 20.84
CA ARG A 47 3.12 2.58 20.19
C ARG A 47 2.04 3.29 19.37
N LEU A 48 1.20 2.54 18.64
CA LEU A 48 0.14 3.10 17.81
C LEU A 48 -0.94 3.83 18.63
N LYS A 49 -1.25 3.34 19.83
CA LYS A 49 -2.20 3.97 20.76
C LYS A 49 -1.68 5.27 21.36
N ASN A 50 -0.37 5.45 21.44
CA ASN A 50 0.22 6.70 21.93
C ASN A 50 0.11 7.79 20.83
N PRO A 51 -0.69 8.85 21.01
CA PRO A 51 -0.86 9.88 19.97
C PRO A 51 0.39 10.75 19.75
N ARG A 52 1.30 10.81 20.73
CA ARG A 52 2.50 11.67 20.69
C ARG A 52 3.75 10.95 20.16
N GLY A 53 3.73 9.62 20.09
CA GLY A 53 4.90 8.85 19.68
C GLY A 53 5.12 8.89 18.17
N THR A 54 6.30 9.29 17.71
CA THR A 54 6.68 9.14 16.30
C THR A 54 6.88 7.66 15.98
N ILE A 55 6.33 7.22 14.85
CA ILE A 55 6.54 5.87 14.31
C ILE A 55 6.88 6.05 12.85
N TYR A 56 8.09 5.68 12.47
CA TYR A 56 8.57 5.79 11.11
C TYR A 56 7.97 4.68 10.23
N ILE A 57 7.94 4.90 8.92
CA ILE A 57 7.41 3.90 7.99
C ILE A 57 8.19 2.59 8.07
N THR A 58 9.51 2.66 8.21
CA THR A 58 10.39 1.48 8.37
C THR A 58 9.97 0.61 9.55
N ASP A 59 9.69 1.24 10.70
CA ASP A 59 9.27 0.53 11.92
C ASP A 59 7.93 -0.18 11.73
N VAL A 60 6.94 0.50 11.12
CA VAL A 60 5.61 -0.11 10.95
C VAL A 60 5.64 -1.22 9.90
N LEU A 61 6.40 -1.08 8.81
CA LEU A 61 6.51 -2.15 7.81
C LEU A 61 7.19 -3.39 8.41
N GLU A 62 8.21 -3.21 9.25
CA GLU A 62 8.84 -4.30 9.99
C GLU A 62 7.90 -4.92 11.02
N ALA A 63 7.10 -4.13 11.73
CA ALA A 63 6.10 -4.67 12.63
C ALA A 63 5.02 -5.48 11.88
N VAL A 64 4.63 -5.03 10.68
CA VAL A 64 3.64 -5.70 9.83
C VAL A 64 4.19 -6.99 9.22
N SER A 65 5.48 -7.05 8.86
CA SER A 65 6.10 -8.27 8.32
C SER A 65 6.10 -9.41 9.35
N ASN A 66 6.23 -9.08 10.63
CA ASN A 66 6.19 -10.02 11.74
C ASN A 66 4.78 -10.54 12.10
N LEU A 67 3.71 -10.03 11.47
CA LEU A 67 2.36 -10.54 11.68
C LEU A 67 2.08 -11.70 10.74
N GLU A 68 1.36 -12.72 11.21
CA GLU A 68 0.95 -13.84 10.36
C GLU A 68 -0.38 -13.57 9.65
N VAL A 69 -1.31 -12.92 10.35
CA VAL A 69 -2.71 -12.75 9.94
C VAL A 69 -2.88 -11.50 9.07
N LEU A 70 -3.50 -11.66 7.89
CA LEU A 70 -3.72 -10.57 6.93
C LEU A 70 -4.55 -9.42 7.51
N GLU A 71 -5.62 -9.73 8.24
CA GLU A 71 -6.50 -8.74 8.86
C GLU A 71 -5.74 -7.86 9.85
N ASP A 72 -4.80 -8.44 10.61
CA ASP A 72 -3.98 -7.72 11.58
C ASP A 72 -2.94 -6.83 10.88
N LYS A 73 -2.34 -7.30 9.77
CA LYS A 73 -1.48 -6.48 8.90
C LYS A 73 -2.22 -5.25 8.38
N VAL A 74 -3.40 -5.48 7.82
CA VAL A 74 -4.27 -4.44 7.26
C VAL A 74 -4.66 -3.43 8.34
N LEU A 75 -5.07 -3.93 9.52
CA LEU A 75 -5.46 -3.08 10.64
C LEU A 75 -4.28 -2.21 11.12
N MET A 76 -3.10 -2.80 11.29
CA MET A 76 -1.90 -2.07 11.74
C MET A 76 -1.50 -0.96 10.77
N LEU A 77 -1.46 -1.26 9.46
CA LEU A 77 -1.14 -0.27 8.42
C LEU A 77 -2.15 0.87 8.40
N ARG A 78 -3.45 0.56 8.46
CA ARG A 78 -4.51 1.58 8.49
C ARG A 78 -4.44 2.43 9.75
N MET A 79 -4.21 1.82 10.91
CA MET A 79 -4.03 2.54 12.17
C MET A 79 -2.85 3.51 12.06
N TRP A 80 -1.69 3.05 11.60
CA TRP A 80 -0.52 3.92 11.44
C TRP A 80 -0.75 5.06 10.44
N ALA A 81 -1.34 4.75 9.28
CA ALA A 81 -1.61 5.73 8.24
C ALA A 81 -2.60 6.82 8.69
N ASN A 82 -3.59 6.47 9.52
CA ASN A 82 -4.60 7.39 10.03
C ASN A 82 -4.10 8.26 11.19
N ARG A 83 -2.92 8.00 11.76
CA ARG A 83 -2.37 8.82 12.87
C ARG A 83 -2.03 10.24 12.44
N GLN A 84 -1.49 10.40 11.23
CA GLN A 84 -1.10 11.69 10.68
C GLN A 84 -1.28 11.72 9.16
N PRO A 85 -1.68 12.85 8.56
CA PRO A 85 -1.77 12.98 7.10
C PRO A 85 -0.45 12.66 6.38
N SER A 86 0.69 12.99 7.00
CA SER A 86 2.03 12.68 6.52
C SER A 86 2.32 11.18 6.43
N ASN A 87 1.74 10.36 7.30
CA ASN A 87 1.91 8.90 7.25
C ASN A 87 1.17 8.33 6.03
N PHE A 88 -0.07 8.79 5.82
CA PHE A 88 -0.83 8.40 4.63
C PHE A 88 -0.12 8.84 3.34
N GLU A 89 0.45 10.04 3.30
CA GLU A 89 1.25 10.52 2.15
C GLU A 89 2.45 9.61 1.87
N GLN A 90 3.21 9.24 2.90
CA GLN A 90 4.37 8.36 2.77
C GLN A 90 4.00 6.99 2.20
N ILE A 91 3.01 6.31 2.80
CA ILE A 91 2.65 4.96 2.37
C ILE A 91 1.95 4.98 1.01
N ARG A 92 1.15 6.00 0.72
CA ARG A 92 0.56 6.18 -0.60
C ARG A 92 1.65 6.33 -1.66
N GLY A 93 2.61 7.22 -1.43
CA GLY A 93 3.74 7.42 -2.34
C GLY A 93 4.56 6.14 -2.52
N TYR A 94 4.85 5.42 -1.44
CA TYR A 94 5.53 4.13 -1.49
C TYR A 94 4.79 3.10 -2.36
N ILE A 95 3.49 2.93 -2.12
CA ILE A 95 2.65 1.98 -2.85
C ILE A 95 2.57 2.36 -4.34
N GLU A 96 2.29 3.62 -4.65
CA GLU A 96 2.18 4.11 -6.03
C GLU A 96 3.50 3.92 -6.77
N CYS A 97 4.63 4.30 -6.17
CA CYS A 97 5.94 4.19 -6.81
C CYS A 97 6.36 2.75 -7.08
N ARG A 98 6.09 1.87 -6.12
CA ARG A 98 6.52 0.47 -6.20
C ARG A 98 5.62 -0.37 -7.12
N TYR A 99 4.30 -0.23 -6.99
CA TYR A 99 3.35 -1.16 -7.60
C TYR A 99 2.51 -0.57 -8.73
N HIS A 100 2.45 0.75 -8.92
CA HIS A 100 1.64 1.31 -9.99
C HIS A 100 2.32 1.08 -11.36
N PRO A 101 1.63 0.46 -12.35
CA PRO A 101 2.26 0.05 -13.61
C PRO A 101 2.71 1.22 -14.48
N MET A 102 2.09 2.39 -14.34
CA MET A 102 2.48 3.60 -15.08
C MET A 102 3.68 4.33 -14.48
N VAL A 103 4.12 3.98 -13.26
CA VAL A 103 5.30 4.61 -12.67
C VAL A 103 6.55 3.90 -13.16
N LYS A 104 7.32 4.62 -13.96
CA LYS A 104 8.61 4.22 -14.50
C LYS A 104 9.68 5.22 -14.08
N PHE A 105 10.79 4.72 -13.55
CA PHE A 105 11.92 5.52 -13.12
C PHE A 105 12.91 5.68 -14.27
N ALA A 106 13.37 6.91 -14.47
CA ALA A 106 14.37 7.27 -15.46
C ALA A 106 15.76 7.37 -14.79
N LEU A 107 16.14 6.31 -14.10
CA LEU A 107 17.43 6.10 -13.45
C LEU A 107 18.11 4.88 -14.10
N PRO A 108 19.44 4.74 -13.99
CA PRO A 108 20.12 3.51 -14.40
C PRO A 108 19.57 2.29 -13.65
N ASP A 109 19.65 1.10 -14.26
CA ASP A 109 19.18 -0.14 -13.65
C ASP A 109 20.02 -0.57 -12.43
N SER A 110 21.25 -0.08 -12.33
CA SER A 110 22.15 -0.33 -11.20
C SER A 110 21.96 0.72 -10.11
N ILE A 111 22.05 0.26 -8.86
CA ILE A 111 22.12 1.15 -7.70
C ILE A 111 23.43 1.95 -7.77
N PRO A 112 23.38 3.29 -7.72
CA PRO A 112 24.59 4.09 -7.75
C PRO A 112 25.37 3.92 -6.44
N PRO A 113 26.70 4.06 -6.45
CA PRO A 113 27.46 4.17 -5.22
C PRO A 113 27.07 5.47 -4.49
N TYR A 114 26.82 5.37 -3.19
CA TYR A 114 26.51 6.51 -2.32
C TYR A 114 27.12 6.29 -0.94
N ARG A 115 27.42 7.38 -0.23
CA ARG A 115 27.81 7.30 1.19
C ARG A 115 26.56 7.05 2.03
N VAL A 116 26.52 5.90 2.72
CA VAL A 116 25.45 5.63 3.68
C VAL A 116 25.55 6.60 4.86
N ASN A 117 24.43 7.22 5.23
CA ASN A 117 24.33 8.13 6.36
C ASN A 117 24.66 7.42 7.69
N ASP A 118 25.39 8.10 8.57
CA ASP A 118 25.90 7.57 9.84
C ASP A 118 25.03 7.95 11.06
N ALA A 119 23.88 8.62 10.86
CA ALA A 119 22.94 8.91 11.93
C ALA A 119 22.56 7.62 12.70
N ALA A 120 22.70 7.69 14.02
CA ALA A 120 22.49 6.53 14.89
C ALA A 120 21.03 6.06 14.90
N ASP A 121 20.09 7.01 14.90
CA ASP A 121 18.66 6.79 15.03
C ASP A 121 17.86 7.42 13.88
N LEU A 122 16.69 6.86 13.61
CA LEU A 122 15.71 7.43 12.68
C LEU A 122 15.31 8.84 13.12
N GLY A 123 15.22 9.76 12.17
CA GLY A 123 14.88 11.16 12.42
C GLY A 123 16.06 12.07 12.83
N LEU A 124 17.27 11.52 12.98
CA LEU A 124 18.49 12.32 13.19
C LEU A 124 19.27 12.60 11.90
N ALA A 125 18.93 11.93 10.79
CA ALA A 125 19.48 12.22 9.48
C ALA A 125 18.95 13.56 8.91
N GLU A 126 19.66 14.09 7.92
CA GLU A 126 19.36 15.38 7.28
C GLU A 126 18.01 15.39 6.55
N SER A 127 17.63 14.25 5.98
CA SER A 127 16.35 14.02 5.32
C SER A 127 15.60 12.85 5.96
N ASP A 128 14.30 12.80 5.68
CA ASP A 128 13.38 11.75 6.09
C ASP A 128 12.67 11.15 4.87
N PHE A 129 12.00 10.01 5.07
CA PHE A 129 11.31 9.32 3.98
C PHE A 129 10.20 10.15 3.32
N LEU A 130 9.49 11.00 4.08
CA LEU A 130 8.45 11.88 3.52
C LEU A 130 9.04 12.88 2.51
N LYS A 131 10.18 13.50 2.83
CA LYS A 131 10.92 14.37 1.90
C LYS A 131 11.37 13.60 0.67
N ALA A 132 11.80 12.35 0.83
CA ALA A 132 12.18 11.49 -0.30
C ALA A 132 10.99 11.19 -1.23
N ILE A 133 9.82 10.83 -0.68
CA ILE A 133 8.59 10.63 -1.43
C ILE A 133 8.22 11.87 -2.26
N ARG A 134 8.32 13.07 -1.68
CA ARG A 134 8.04 14.33 -2.39
C ARG A 134 9.03 14.62 -3.52
N LYS A 135 10.25 14.08 -3.45
CA LYS A 135 11.30 14.20 -4.48
C LYS A 135 11.16 13.18 -5.62
N VAL A 136 10.33 12.15 -5.50
CA VAL A 136 10.13 11.11 -6.54
C VAL A 136 9.88 11.68 -7.94
N SER A 137 9.14 12.78 -8.04
CA SER A 137 8.84 13.45 -9.33
C SER A 137 10.10 13.88 -10.12
N TYR A 138 11.27 13.95 -9.49
CA TYR A 138 12.55 14.21 -10.17
C TYR A 138 13.09 12.99 -10.92
N PHE A 139 12.65 11.78 -10.55
CA PHE A 139 13.26 10.52 -10.96
C PHE A 139 12.40 9.69 -11.93
N ILE A 140 11.15 10.08 -12.20
CA ILE A 140 10.24 9.34 -13.10
C ILE A 140 10.40 9.75 -14.58
N GLU A 141 10.02 8.88 -15.53
CA GLU A 141 10.10 9.08 -17.01
C GLU A 141 9.26 10.24 -17.58
N CYS A 142 8.62 11.05 -16.74
CA CYS A 142 7.91 12.27 -17.17
C CYS A 142 8.28 13.49 -16.30
N PRO A 143 9.56 13.86 -16.12
CA PRO A 143 9.90 14.94 -15.22
C PRO A 143 10.01 16.24 -16.04
N ARG A 144 9.00 17.10 -15.95
CA ARG A 144 9.13 18.53 -16.33
C ARG A 144 10.27 19.25 -15.58
N LYS A 145 10.87 18.60 -14.57
CA LYS A 145 11.77 19.20 -13.60
C LYS A 145 13.27 19.02 -13.92
N ILE A 146 13.73 17.81 -14.26
CA ILE A 146 15.16 17.54 -14.53
C ILE A 146 15.31 16.78 -15.85
N GLN A 147 15.80 17.46 -16.89
CA GLN A 147 16.03 16.87 -18.21
C GLN A 147 17.40 16.19 -18.33
N ASN A 148 18.42 16.70 -17.65
CA ASN A 148 19.77 16.15 -17.72
C ASN A 148 19.91 14.91 -16.82
N GLN A 149 20.29 13.78 -17.43
CA GLN A 149 20.40 12.48 -16.75
C GLN A 149 21.43 12.50 -15.61
N ILE A 150 22.63 13.03 -15.84
CA ILE A 150 23.70 13.13 -14.82
C ILE A 150 23.23 13.96 -13.62
N LYS A 151 22.55 15.09 -13.86
CA LYS A 151 21.98 15.91 -12.78
C LYS A 151 20.92 15.15 -11.99
N ARG A 152 20.08 14.34 -12.65
CA ARG A 152 19.07 13.53 -11.99
C ARG A 152 19.71 12.48 -11.08
N GLU A 153 20.73 11.79 -11.58
CA GLU A 153 21.50 10.80 -10.82
C GLU A 153 22.20 11.43 -9.62
N ASN A 154 22.84 12.59 -9.79
CA ASN A 154 23.44 13.32 -8.67
C ASN A 154 22.40 13.72 -7.60
N VAL A 155 21.20 14.16 -8.00
CA VAL A 155 20.11 14.46 -7.05
C VAL A 155 19.63 13.19 -6.34
N PHE A 156 19.62 12.05 -7.03
CA PHE A 156 19.25 10.77 -6.45
C PHE A 156 20.29 10.29 -5.44
N ILE A 157 21.59 10.34 -5.79
CA ILE A 157 22.69 10.00 -4.90
C ILE A 157 22.64 10.87 -3.64
N ASN A 158 22.57 12.19 -3.78
CA ASN A 158 22.51 13.10 -2.64
C ASN A 158 21.30 12.80 -1.73
N LEU A 159 20.15 12.46 -2.31
CA LEU A 159 18.98 12.05 -1.53
C LEU A 159 19.25 10.79 -0.71
N LEU A 160 19.94 9.79 -1.27
CA LEU A 160 20.28 8.57 -0.55
C LEU A 160 21.29 8.83 0.57
N GLU A 161 22.24 9.75 0.38
CA GLU A 161 23.22 10.15 1.41
C GLU A 161 22.58 10.93 2.56
N ASP A 162 21.54 11.72 2.29
CA ASP A 162 20.79 12.49 3.29
C ASP A 162 19.83 11.62 4.13
N LEU A 163 19.48 10.42 3.65
CA LEU A 163 18.51 9.54 4.31
C LEU A 163 19.19 8.61 5.31
N HIS A 164 18.52 8.36 6.44
CA HIS A 164 18.96 7.31 7.36
C HIS A 164 19.03 5.95 6.63
N LYS A 165 20.01 5.10 6.97
CA LYS A 165 20.29 3.81 6.30
C LYS A 165 19.05 2.94 6.03
N ALA A 166 18.11 2.88 6.97
CA ALA A 166 16.90 2.08 6.81
C ALA A 166 15.89 2.70 5.84
N GLU A 167 15.84 4.03 5.77
CA GLU A 167 14.96 4.75 4.85
C GLU A 167 15.54 4.77 3.43
N SER A 168 16.87 4.90 3.28
CA SER A 168 17.53 4.79 1.97
C SER A 168 17.35 3.40 1.36
N GLU A 169 17.52 2.32 2.14
CA GLU A 169 17.26 0.95 1.66
C GLU A 169 15.79 0.77 1.23
N LEU A 170 14.83 1.22 2.05
CA LEU A 170 13.41 1.16 1.71
C LEU A 170 13.09 1.96 0.43
N PHE A 171 13.75 3.11 0.25
CA PHE A 171 13.59 3.94 -0.95
C PHE A 171 14.17 3.27 -2.19
N LEU A 172 15.32 2.60 -2.07
CA LEU A 172 15.90 1.79 -3.14
C LEU A 172 14.96 0.64 -3.53
N ASP A 173 14.41 -0.07 -2.56
CA ASP A 173 13.44 -1.14 -2.85
C ASP A 173 12.24 -0.61 -3.59
N MET A 174 11.69 0.52 -3.17
CA MET A 174 10.58 1.18 -3.84
C MET A 174 10.90 1.51 -5.31
N VAL A 175 12.06 2.14 -5.56
CA VAL A 175 12.46 2.64 -6.88
C VAL A 175 12.82 1.51 -7.84
N PHE A 176 13.65 0.56 -7.37
CA PHE A 176 14.15 -0.56 -8.16
C PHE A 176 13.20 -1.77 -8.13
N LYS A 177 12.06 -1.66 -7.45
CA LYS A 177 11.04 -2.71 -7.30
C LYS A 177 11.63 -4.06 -6.83
N ARG A 178 12.66 -4.01 -5.97
CA ARG A 178 13.35 -5.18 -5.41
C ARG A 178 12.59 -5.75 -4.22
N ASP A 179 12.55 -7.05 -4.07
CA ASP A 179 12.03 -7.65 -2.83
C ASP A 179 13.00 -7.44 -1.68
N ASN A 180 12.46 -7.30 -0.47
CA ASN A 180 13.23 -7.08 0.74
C ASN A 180 12.81 -8.09 1.80
N ASP A 181 13.75 -8.94 2.21
CA ASP A 181 13.55 -9.98 3.22
C ASP A 181 13.11 -9.39 4.58
N LYS A 182 13.55 -8.17 4.91
CA LYS A 182 13.17 -7.45 6.14
C LYS A 182 11.66 -7.20 6.19
N TYR A 183 11.05 -6.90 5.05
CA TYR A 183 9.63 -6.61 4.92
C TYR A 183 8.88 -7.74 4.24
N ASN A 184 9.37 -8.98 4.38
CA ASN A 184 8.75 -10.14 3.77
C ASN A 184 7.28 -10.27 4.21
N GLY A 185 6.40 -10.65 3.29
CA GLY A 185 4.97 -10.71 3.53
C GLY A 185 4.27 -9.34 3.65
N VAL A 186 4.96 -8.23 3.38
CA VAL A 186 4.37 -6.90 3.19
C VAL A 186 4.34 -6.56 1.69
N ASN A 187 3.41 -7.20 0.99
CA ASN A 187 3.34 -7.19 -0.46
C ASN A 187 2.14 -6.38 -0.99
N GLU A 188 1.98 -6.35 -2.32
CA GLU A 188 0.89 -5.65 -2.99
C GLU A 188 -0.51 -6.11 -2.52
N GLU A 189 -0.70 -7.38 -2.17
CA GLU A 189 -1.98 -7.91 -1.70
C GLU A 189 -2.39 -7.29 -0.37
N VAL A 190 -1.45 -7.21 0.58
CA VAL A 190 -1.65 -6.52 1.86
C VAL A 190 -2.00 -5.05 1.62
N PHE A 191 -1.29 -4.36 0.72
CA PHE A 191 -1.56 -2.95 0.43
C PHE A 191 -2.89 -2.72 -0.27
N ARG A 192 -3.32 -3.60 -1.17
CA ARG A 192 -4.63 -3.52 -1.82
C ARG A 192 -5.77 -3.75 -0.83
N ALA A 193 -5.59 -4.69 0.10
CA ALA A 193 -6.53 -4.92 1.18
C ALA A 193 -6.58 -3.71 2.13
N ALA A 194 -5.43 -3.12 2.45
CA ALA A 194 -5.36 -1.95 3.34
C ALA A 194 -5.88 -0.66 2.68
N PHE A 195 -5.57 -0.41 1.41
CA PHE A 195 -5.77 0.88 0.76
C PHE A 195 -6.40 0.73 -0.64
N THR A 196 -7.67 0.32 -0.69
CA THR A 196 -8.39 -0.07 -1.92
C THR A 196 -8.41 0.98 -3.04
N ARG A 197 -8.24 2.27 -2.73
CA ARG A 197 -8.32 3.37 -3.71
C ARG A 197 -6.96 3.88 -4.19
N VAL A 198 -5.85 3.30 -3.73
CA VAL A 198 -4.49 3.77 -4.08
C VAL A 198 -3.99 3.17 -5.39
N LEU A 199 -4.24 1.89 -5.64
CA LEU A 199 -3.81 1.20 -6.86
C LEU A 199 -4.99 0.95 -7.79
N PRO A 200 -4.80 1.01 -9.12
CA PRO A 200 -5.81 0.57 -10.07
C PRO A 200 -6.09 -0.93 -9.91
N PRO A 201 -7.29 -1.43 -10.29
CA PRO A 201 -7.57 -2.86 -10.31
C PRO A 201 -6.50 -3.64 -11.09
N LYS A 202 -6.20 -4.87 -10.67
CA LYS A 202 -5.35 -5.76 -11.46
C LYS A 202 -6.08 -6.09 -12.76
N ILE A 203 -5.40 -5.90 -13.89
CA ILE A 203 -5.87 -6.29 -15.23
C ILE A 203 -5.57 -7.76 -15.43
#